data_AF-A0A1E4TRK1-F1
#
_entry.id   AF-A0A1E4TRK1-F1
#
_cell.length_a   1.000
_cell.length_b   1.000
_cell.length_c   1.000
_cell.angle_alpha   90.00
_cell.angle_beta   90.00
_cell.angle_gamma   90.00
#
_symmetry.space_group_name_H-M   'P 1'
#
loop_
_entity.id
_entity.type
_entity.pdbx_description
1 polymer ?
#
loop_
_entity_poly.entity_id
_entity_poly.type
_entity_poly.pdbx_seq_one_letter_code
_entity_poly.pdbx_strand_id
1 'polypeptide(L)'
;VPTRWEIELEFVQSLSNLQYLNYLAQNKYLEDESFLNYLNYLEYWRQPSFAKYLVYPNCLHILMLLKDKSFRDSILRQDIASLIMNDMVDRWKED
;
A
#
# COMPACT_ATOMS: atom_id res chain seq x y z
N VAL A 1 -15.13 20.07 -3.75
CA VAL A 1 -13.95 19.49 -4.42
C VAL A 1 -13.11 18.88 -3.31
N PRO A 2 -12.71 17.60 -3.38
CA PRO A 2 -11.93 16.98 -2.33
C PRO A 2 -10.60 17.70 -2.16
N THR A 3 -10.19 17.86 -0.91
CA THR A 3 -8.88 18.42 -0.55
C THR A 3 -7.78 17.42 -0.90
N ARG A 4 -6.56 17.92 -1.14
CA ARG A 4 -5.38 17.07 -1.36
C ARG A 4 -5.23 16.00 -0.26
N TRP A 5 -5.51 16.37 0.99
CA TRP A 5 -5.44 15.48 2.13
C TRP A 5 -6.45 14.32 2.04
N GLU A 6 -7.71 14.61 1.67
CA GLU A 6 -8.74 13.58 1.48
C GLU A 6 -8.37 12.62 0.33
N ILE A 7 -7.81 13.16 -0.76
CA ILE A 7 -7.33 12.35 -1.90
C ILE A 7 -6.17 11.45 -1.48
N GLU A 8 -5.21 11.97 -0.71
CA GLU A 8 -4.07 11.19 -0.19
C GLU A 8 -4.55 10.10 0.78
N LEU A 9 -5.54 10.41 1.61
CA LEU A 9 -6.15 9.45 2.54
C LEU A 9 -6.85 8.29 1.79
N GLU A 10 -7.66 8.61 0.78
CA GLU A 10 -8.31 7.60 -0.05
C GLU A 10 -7.28 6.77 -0.82
N PHE A 11 -6.27 7.42 -1.39
CA PHE A 11 -5.20 6.76 -2.13
C PHE A 11 -4.44 5.76 -1.26
N VAL A 12 -3.98 6.17 -0.08
CA VAL A 12 -3.25 5.28 0.83
C VAL A 12 -4.11 4.08 1.20
N GLN A 13 -5.39 4.30 1.53
CA GLN A 13 -6.30 3.20 1.85
C GLN A 13 -6.52 2.26 0.67
N SER A 14 -6.56 2.78 -0.56
CA SER A 14 -6.70 1.98 -1.79
C SER A 14 -5.53 1.02 -2.02
N LEU A 15 -4.33 1.29 -1.47
CA LEU A 15 -3.21 0.37 -1.51
C LEU A 15 -3.50 -0.96 -0.80
N SER A 16 -4.49 -1.01 0.11
CA SER A 16 -4.92 -2.27 0.71
C SER A 16 -5.59 -3.22 -0.30
N ASN A 17 -6.00 -2.73 -1.47
CA ASN A 17 -6.65 -3.52 -2.49
C ASN A 17 -5.61 -4.17 -3.42
N LEU A 18 -5.44 -5.49 -3.30
CA LEU A 18 -4.51 -6.28 -4.12
C LEU A 18 -4.79 -6.19 -5.63
N GLN A 19 -6.04 -6.03 -6.06
CA GLN A 19 -6.35 -5.85 -7.48
C GLN A 19 -5.83 -4.50 -7.99
N TYR A 20 -5.93 -3.47 -7.16
CA TYR A 20 -5.40 -2.15 -7.49
C TYR A 20 -3.86 -2.15 -7.53
N LEU A 21 -3.21 -2.82 -6.58
CA LEU A 21 -1.76 -3.00 -6.62
C LEU A 21 -1.28 -3.74 -7.87
N ASN A 22 -2.00 -4.80 -8.27
CA ASN A 22 -1.73 -5.51 -9.52
C ASN A 22 -1.86 -4.59 -10.73
N TYR A 23 -2.91 -3.76 -10.76
CA TYR A 23 -3.07 -2.75 -11.81
C TYR A 23 -1.89 -1.76 -11.83
N LEU A 24 -1.45 -1.25 -10.68
CA LEU A 24 -0.30 -0.35 -10.59
C LEU A 24 0.98 -1.01 -11.11
N ALA A 25 1.20 -2.27 -10.77
CA ALA A 25 2.36 -3.05 -11.21
C ALA A 25 2.34 -3.31 -12.72
N GLN A 26 1.20 -3.73 -13.27
CA GLN A 26 1.05 -4.01 -14.71
C GLN A 26 1.27 -2.76 -15.57
N ASN A 27 0.87 -1.59 -15.07
CA ASN A 27 1.09 -0.30 -15.74
C ASN A 27 2.48 0.31 -15.46
N LYS A 28 3.37 -0.41 -14.77
CA LYS A 28 4.74 0.01 -14.45
C LYS A 28 4.86 1.27 -13.58
N TYR A 29 3.81 1.64 -12.86
CA TYR A 29 3.89 2.75 -11.89
C TYR A 29 4.87 2.43 -10.75
N LEU A 30 5.01 1.16 -10.39
CA LEU A 30 5.96 0.72 -9.34
C LEU A 30 7.43 0.73 -9.79
N GLU A 31 7.70 0.98 -11.08
CA GLU A 31 9.04 1.16 -11.64
C GLU A 31 9.43 2.65 -11.77
N ASP A 32 8.45 3.56 -11.80
CA ASP A 32 8.68 5.00 -11.93
C ASP A 32 9.22 5.62 -10.64
N GLU A 33 10.40 6.25 -10.70
CA GLU A 33 11.02 6.94 -9.57
C GLU A 33 10.13 8.03 -8.98
N SER A 34 9.36 8.74 -9.82
CA SER A 34 8.46 9.79 -9.35
C SER A 34 7.37 9.22 -8.45
N PHE A 35 6.80 8.08 -8.84
CA PHE A 35 5.81 7.36 -8.05
C PHE A 35 6.41 6.80 -6.74
N LEU A 36 7.62 6.26 -6.78
CA LEU A 36 8.30 5.78 -5.56
C LEU A 36 8.61 6.91 -4.58
N ASN A 37 8.99 8.08 -5.08
CA ASN A 37 9.15 9.28 -4.27
C ASN A 37 7.82 9.72 -3.65
N TYR A 38 6.71 9.57 -4.37
CA TYR A 38 5.39 9.82 -3.83
C TYR A 38 5.00 8.84 -2.73
N LEU A 39 5.30 7.54 -2.87
CA LEU A 39 5.11 6.56 -1.80
C LEU A 39 5.92 6.90 -0.54
N ASN A 40 7.18 7.36 -0.72
CA ASN A 40 8.00 7.84 0.39
C ASN A 40 7.40 9.07 1.07
N TYR A 41 6.82 9.99 0.30
CA TYR A 41 6.10 11.13 0.85
C TYR A 41 4.92 10.67 1.72
N LEU A 42 4.16 9.65 1.30
CA LEU A 42 3.01 9.12 2.04
C LEU A 42 3.37 8.41 3.37
N GLU A 43 4.64 8.22 3.70
CA GLU A 43 5.05 7.67 5.01
C GLU A 43 4.59 8.52 6.20
N TYR A 44 4.26 9.80 5.99
CA TYR A 44 3.72 10.64 7.07
C TYR A 44 2.42 10.06 7.67
N TRP A 45 1.65 9.27 6.89
CA TRP A 45 0.44 8.59 7.35
C TRP A 45 0.68 7.59 8.48
N ARG A 46 1.93 7.14 8.68
CA ARG A 46 2.29 6.26 9.81
C ARG A 46 2.40 6.99 11.14
N GLN A 47 2.53 8.31 11.13
CA GLN A 47 2.60 9.04 12.40
C GLN A 47 1.25 8.90 13.12
N PRO A 48 1.22 8.69 14.45
CA PRO A 48 -0.01 8.45 15.21
C PRO A 48 -1.09 9.53 14.99
N SER A 49 -0.66 10.77 14.79
CA SER A 49 -1.53 11.92 14.50
C SER A 49 -2.37 11.76 13.23
N PHE A 50 -1.85 11.03 12.22
CA PHE A 50 -2.51 10.79 10.93
C PHE A 50 -3.08 9.37 10.83
N ALA A 51 -2.40 8.38 11.41
CA ALA A 51 -2.80 6.98 11.36
C ALA A 51 -4.21 6.74 11.92
N LYS A 52 -4.65 7.55 12.90
CA LYS A 52 -6.00 7.49 13.48
C LYS A 52 -7.15 7.70 12.48
N TYR A 53 -6.87 8.28 11.31
CA TYR A 53 -7.87 8.51 10.26
C TYR A 53 -7.97 7.37 9.25
N LEU A 54 -7.05 6.39 9.31
CA LEU A 54 -7.04 5.25 8.40
C LEU A 54 -8.05 4.21 8.87
N VAL A 55 -9.00 3.85 8.01
CA VAL A 55 -10.00 2.80 8.29
C VAL A 55 -9.37 1.41 8.10
N TYR A 56 -8.44 1.28 7.15
CA TYR A 56 -7.79 0.03 6.80
C TYR A 56 -6.31 0.05 7.23
N PRO A 57 -5.94 -0.47 8.42
CA PRO A 57 -4.56 -0.40 8.90
C PRO A 57 -3.57 -1.17 8.01
N ASN A 58 -4.07 -2.15 7.25
CA ASN A 58 -3.31 -2.92 6.26
C ASN A 58 -2.63 -2.05 5.19
N CYS A 59 -3.16 -0.85 4.89
CA CYS A 59 -2.56 0.05 3.91
C CYS A 59 -1.12 0.44 4.25
N LEU A 60 -0.83 0.68 5.54
CA LEU A 60 0.49 1.08 6.00
C LEU A 60 1.50 -0.05 5.84
N HIS A 61 1.04 -1.29 6.04
CA HIS A 61 1.88 -2.47 5.84
C HIS A 61 2.21 -2.65 4.36
N ILE A 62 1.23 -2.54 3.47
CA ILE A 62 1.47 -2.57 2.02
C ILE A 62 2.41 -1.45 1.60
N LEU A 63 2.20 -0.22 2.10
CA LEU A 63 3.06 0.92 1.80
C LEU A 63 4.54 0.61 2.12
N MET A 64 4.78 -0.08 3.25
CA MET A 64 6.12 -0.53 3.63
C MET A 64 6.66 -1.62 2.68
N LEU A 65 5.83 -2.61 2.33
CA LEU A 65 6.23 -3.69 1.41
C LEU A 65 6.57 -3.15 0.01
N LEU A 66 5.81 -2.17 -0.50
CA LEU A 66 6.04 -1.54 -1.81
C LEU A 66 7.40 -0.83 -1.92
N LYS A 67 8.09 -0.57 -0.80
CA LYS A 67 9.45 0.00 -0.83
C LYS A 67 10.49 -1.05 -1.19
N ASP A 68 10.25 -2.31 -0.83
CA ASP A 68 11.11 -3.40 -1.24
C ASP A 68 10.93 -3.63 -2.75
N LYS A 69 12.04 -3.51 -3.48
CA LYS A 69 12.05 -3.77 -4.92
C LYS A 69 11.64 -5.22 -5.23
N SER A 70 12.08 -6.17 -4.41
CA SER A 70 11.76 -7.59 -4.56
C SER A 70 10.26 -7.83 -4.45
N PHE A 71 9.59 -7.09 -3.56
CA PHE A 71 8.15 -7.13 -3.42
C PHE A 71 7.44 -6.55 -4.65
N ARG A 72 7.88 -5.38 -5.13
CA ARG A 72 7.32 -4.76 -6.35
C ARG A 72 7.44 -5.66 -7.57
N ASP A 73 8.57 -6.34 -7.74
CA ASP A 73 8.78 -7.27 -8.84
C ASP A 73 7.89 -8.54 -8.70
N SER A 74 7.62 -8.96 -7.45
CA SER A 74 6.88 -10.19 -7.15
C SER A 74 5.36 -9.99 -7.06
N ILE A 75 4.86 -8.76 -6.92
CA ILE A 75 3.43 -8.45 -6.84
C ILE A 75 2.65 -8.83 -8.10
N LEU A 76 3.33 -8.88 -9.24
CA LEU A 76 2.78 -9.35 -10.53
C LEU A 76 2.43 -10.84 -10.51
N ARG A 77 2.98 -11.59 -9.55
CA ARG A 77 2.74 -13.02 -9.43
C ARG A 77 1.53 -13.27 -8.52
N GLN A 78 0.57 -14.05 -9.00
CA GLN A 78 -0.69 -14.34 -8.28
C GLN A 78 -0.50 -15.09 -6.95
N ASP A 79 0.62 -15.81 -6.78
CA ASP A 79 0.98 -16.51 -5.55
C ASP A 79 1.24 -15.52 -4.39
N ILE A 80 1.86 -14.38 -4.69
CA ILE A 80 2.23 -13.37 -3.69
C ILE A 80 1.00 -12.64 -3.15
N ALA A 81 0.02 -12.34 -4.01
CA ALA A 81 -1.25 -11.76 -3.57
C ALA A 81 -1.94 -12.63 -2.50
N SER A 82 -1.91 -13.95 -2.69
CA SER A 82 -2.50 -14.92 -1.76
C SER A 82 -1.70 -15.02 -0.45
N LEU A 83 -0.36 -14.98 -0.55
CA LEU A 83 0.52 -14.97 0.62
C LEU A 83 0.35 -13.71 1.47
N ILE A 84 0.26 -12.53 0.84
CA ILE A 84 0.00 -11.26 1.55
C ILE A 84 -1.35 -11.33 2.25
N MET A 85 -2.38 -11.85 1.60
CA MET A 85 -3.71 -11.96 2.19
C MET A 85 -3.71 -12.90 3.40
N ASN A 86 -2.98 -14.03 3.34
CA ASN A 86 -2.82 -14.94 4.47
C ASN A 86 -1.99 -14.33 5.60
N ASP A 87 -0.86 -13.70 5.29
CA ASP A 87 0.02 -13.03 6.25
C ASP A 87 -0.68 -11.85 6.95
N MET A 88 -1.56 -11.15 6.24
CA MET A 88 -2.47 -10.18 6.85
C MET A 88 -3.45 -10.88 7.79
N VAL A 89 -4.20 -11.89 7.32
CA VAL A 89 -5.19 -12.58 8.15
C VAL A 89 -4.57 -13.21 9.41
N ASP A 90 -3.35 -13.74 9.31
CA ASP A 90 -2.67 -14.37 10.44
C ASP A 90 -2.19 -13.35 11.48
N ARG A 91 -1.67 -12.18 11.06
CA ARG A 91 -1.38 -11.09 12.01
C ARG A 91 -2.61 -10.59 12.76
N TRP A 92 -3.77 -10.51 12.10
CA TRP A 92 -5.01 -10.13 12.76
C TRP A 92 -5.53 -11.16 13.75
N LYS A 93 -5.07 -12.42 13.69
CA LYS A 93 -5.40 -13.46 14.69
C LYS A 93 -4.47 -13.42 15.90
N GLU A 94 -3.31 -12.76 15.79
CA GLU A 94 -2.31 -12.65 16.86
C GLU A 94 -2.53 -11.43 17.78
N ASP A 95 -3.36 -10.47 17.37
CA ASP A 95 -3.85 -9.33 18.18
C ASP A 95 -5.22 -9.62 18.82
#